data_AF-A0A669BR53-F1
#
_entry.id   AF-A0A669BR53-F1
#
_cell.length_a   1.000
_cell.length_b   1.000
_cell.length_c   1.000
_cell.angle_alpha   90.00
_cell.angle_beta   90.00
_cell.angle_gamma   90.00
#
_symmetry.space_group_name_H-M   'P 1'
#
loop_
_entity.id
_entity.type
_entity.pdbx_description
1 polymer ?
#
loop_
_entity_poly.entity_id
_entity_poly.type
_entity_poly.pdbx_seq_one_letter_code
_entity_poly.pdbx_strand_id
1 'polypeptide(L)'
;MSGKIKSRSAANSDSITGGVSCDERILRDCHQLYTDPDSGLIPVAESVGVKLLPPRKKITVLLMGNHSAGKSSFINWYVEEHIQRTGVAIETQGFSFVTSGRKRESLTGNATLHLYPHFKPLQEFKGVSEYLSTEICTSRQKRFSLVTFVDSPGLVDGDMKYPFDVDEVILWLGDLCDLILVFFDPMGQALCKRTLNIVESLNEKHGDRLRFYLSKADEAGGESDRQRVMMQIVQELCKRPGLNKCGFDMPTIYIPNPNKPSRCINQIEEVCRTIEKTINQTVQNTLNSLERDCELIVEEVSQCHHSLLDFIFIHQHLRHLHVLMLFVPSSSSVSMPCVFTANLITLLPLILCRTQPTLSTKQKRQLQEKLEYVQEVVKTKKVVCMCGVKDALIRYQFADCSNPTKPKPRYLYGCQN
;
A
#
# COMPACT_ATOMS: atom_id res chain seq x y z
N MET A 1 -26.66 -44.59 -27.18
CA MET A 1 -26.63 -43.30 -27.91
C MET A 1 -26.21 -42.21 -26.93
N SER A 2 -25.00 -41.68 -27.08
CA SER A 2 -24.36 -40.72 -26.17
C SER A 2 -24.72 -39.29 -26.59
N GLY A 3 -25.45 -38.58 -25.73
CA GLY A 3 -25.85 -37.19 -25.95
C GLY A 3 -24.83 -36.22 -25.38
N LYS A 4 -24.04 -35.58 -26.25
CA LYS A 4 -23.12 -34.49 -25.91
C LYS A 4 -23.89 -33.26 -25.40
N ILE A 5 -23.62 -32.84 -24.17
CA ILE A 5 -24.05 -31.55 -23.63
C ILE A 5 -23.11 -30.46 -24.15
N LYS A 6 -23.65 -29.51 -24.93
CA LYS A 6 -22.95 -28.32 -25.41
C LYS A 6 -22.59 -27.42 -24.22
N SER A 7 -21.31 -27.08 -24.06
CA SER A 7 -20.89 -26.01 -23.16
C SER A 7 -21.40 -24.67 -23.71
N ARG A 8 -22.04 -23.88 -22.86
CA ARG A 8 -22.45 -22.51 -23.19
C ARG A 8 -21.29 -21.57 -22.83
N SER A 9 -20.85 -20.85 -23.84
CA SER A 9 -19.92 -19.72 -23.80
C SER A 9 -20.41 -18.63 -22.86
N ALA A 10 -19.63 -18.35 -21.82
CA ALA A 10 -19.79 -17.16 -20.99
C ALA A 10 -19.41 -15.92 -21.83
N ALA A 11 -20.37 -15.02 -22.01
CA ALA A 11 -20.15 -13.71 -22.60
C ALA A 11 -19.45 -12.82 -21.55
N ASN A 12 -18.12 -12.94 -21.50
CA ASN A 12 -17.13 -11.98 -21.01
C ASN A 12 -15.75 -12.61 -21.24
N SER A 13 -15.36 -12.73 -22.51
CA SER A 13 -14.09 -13.32 -22.92
C SER A 13 -13.06 -12.28 -23.38
N ASP A 14 -13.16 -11.04 -22.89
CA ASP A 14 -12.20 -9.99 -23.22
C ASP A 14 -11.33 -9.67 -22.00
N SER A 15 -10.18 -10.37 -21.92
CA SER A 15 -8.90 -10.00 -21.27
C SER A 15 -8.11 -11.18 -20.66
N ILE A 16 -8.37 -12.44 -21.06
CA ILE A 16 -7.48 -13.57 -20.74
C ILE A 16 -6.29 -13.57 -21.74
N THR A 17 -5.41 -12.60 -21.62
CA THR A 17 -4.01 -12.75 -22.02
C THR A 17 -3.21 -12.68 -20.73
N GLY A 18 -2.63 -13.81 -20.32
CA GLY A 18 -1.88 -14.00 -19.07
C GLY A 18 -0.57 -13.22 -18.95
N GLY A 19 -0.55 -11.96 -19.40
CA GLY A 19 0.53 -11.02 -19.21
C GLY A 19 0.46 -10.35 -17.83
N VAL A 20 1.63 -10.07 -17.27
CA VAL A 20 1.80 -9.22 -16.08
C VAL A 20 1.17 -7.85 -16.37
N SER A 21 0.23 -7.41 -15.52
CA SER A 21 -0.42 -6.10 -15.66
C SER A 21 0.59 -4.95 -15.60
N CYS A 22 0.29 -3.80 -16.20
CA CYS A 22 1.19 -2.64 -16.18
C CYS A 22 1.56 -2.24 -14.74
N ASP A 23 0.59 -2.23 -13.84
CA ASP A 23 0.80 -1.89 -12.42
C ASP A 23 1.68 -2.90 -11.69
N GLU A 24 1.53 -4.20 -11.98
CA GLU A 24 2.39 -5.25 -11.44
C GLU A 24 3.83 -5.13 -11.95
N ARG A 25 4.02 -4.74 -13.22
CA ARG A 25 5.36 -4.42 -13.74
C ARG A 25 5.95 -3.23 -13.02
N ILE A 26 5.21 -2.12 -12.92
CA ILE A 26 5.69 -0.89 -12.26
C ILE A 26 6.14 -1.17 -10.83
N LEU A 27 5.31 -1.81 -10.00
CA LEU A 27 5.68 -2.09 -8.61
C LEU A 27 6.88 -3.03 -8.50
N ARG A 28 6.98 -4.02 -9.39
CA ARG A 28 8.13 -4.92 -9.43
C ARG A 28 9.40 -4.19 -9.84
N ASP A 29 9.33 -3.36 -10.87
CA ASP A 29 10.46 -2.64 -11.43
C ASP A 29 10.92 -1.56 -10.44
N CYS A 30 10.00 -0.81 -9.81
CA CYS A 30 10.32 0.10 -8.69
C CYS A 30 11.04 -0.65 -7.56
N HIS A 31 10.54 -1.79 -7.12
CA HIS A 31 11.23 -2.56 -6.08
C HIS A 31 12.64 -3.00 -6.50
N GLN A 32 12.83 -3.42 -7.75
CA GLN A 32 14.15 -3.76 -8.29
C GLN A 32 15.09 -2.55 -8.32
N LEU A 33 14.60 -1.37 -8.70
CA LEU A 33 15.40 -0.13 -8.69
C LEU A 33 15.96 0.22 -7.30
N TYR A 34 15.27 -0.16 -6.22
CA TYR A 34 15.78 -0.01 -4.85
C TYR A 34 16.77 -1.11 -4.46
N THR A 35 16.45 -2.36 -4.79
CA THR A 35 17.10 -3.56 -4.21
C THR A 35 18.23 -4.15 -5.06
N ASP A 36 18.47 -3.63 -6.27
CA ASP A 36 19.57 -4.07 -7.12
C ASP A 36 20.92 -3.99 -6.35
N PRO A 37 21.69 -5.08 -6.26
CA PRO A 37 22.89 -5.13 -5.43
C PRO A 37 24.04 -4.28 -5.98
N ASP A 38 24.14 -4.11 -7.30
CA ASP A 38 25.25 -3.41 -7.95
C ASP A 38 24.93 -1.93 -8.15
N SER A 39 23.66 -1.60 -8.36
CA SER A 39 23.24 -0.26 -8.77
C SER A 39 21.98 0.25 -8.08
N GLY A 40 21.46 -0.45 -7.07
CA GLY A 40 20.23 -0.10 -6.37
C GLY A 40 20.28 1.26 -5.67
N LEU A 41 19.13 1.87 -5.44
CA LEU A 41 19.05 3.12 -4.69
C LEU A 41 19.48 2.94 -3.23
N ILE A 42 19.27 1.75 -2.64
CA ILE A 42 19.66 1.49 -1.26
C ILE A 42 21.19 1.57 -1.08
N PRO A 43 22.04 0.83 -1.84
CA PRO A 43 23.50 0.99 -1.76
C PRO A 43 23.99 2.43 -2.04
N VAL A 44 23.37 3.12 -3.00
CA VAL A 44 23.74 4.51 -3.34
C VAL A 44 23.38 5.45 -2.19
N ALA A 45 22.20 5.32 -1.61
CA ALA A 45 21.76 6.10 -0.46
C ALA A 45 22.64 5.85 0.77
N GLU A 46 22.97 4.58 1.06
CA GLU A 46 23.86 4.22 2.16
C GLU A 46 25.24 4.85 2.02
N SER A 47 25.76 4.97 0.79
CA SER A 47 27.05 5.62 0.53
C SER A 47 27.06 7.12 0.87
N VAL A 48 25.89 7.77 0.95
CA VAL A 48 25.73 9.17 1.35
C VAL A 48 25.06 9.31 2.72
N GLY A 49 24.97 8.23 3.50
CA GLY A 49 24.40 8.25 4.85
C GLY A 49 22.87 8.27 4.92
N VAL A 50 22.18 8.07 3.80
CA VAL A 50 20.70 8.02 3.73
C VAL A 50 20.22 6.57 3.79
N LYS A 51 19.25 6.29 4.66
CA LYS A 51 18.63 4.98 4.76
C LYS A 51 17.29 4.94 4.02
N LEU A 52 17.21 4.10 3.00
CA LEU A 52 15.97 3.88 2.23
C LEU A 52 15.37 2.50 2.52
N LEU A 53 14.04 2.40 2.38
CA LEU A 53 13.32 1.14 2.44
C LEU A 53 12.73 0.80 1.07
N PRO A 54 12.82 -0.45 0.61
CA PRO A 54 12.28 -0.82 -0.68
C PRO A 54 10.74 -0.80 -0.66
N PRO A 55 10.08 -0.33 -1.74
CA PRO A 55 8.62 -0.30 -1.79
C PRO A 55 8.02 -1.71 -1.84
N ARG A 56 6.81 -1.86 -1.29
CA ARG A 56 6.05 -3.13 -1.33
C ARG A 56 5.53 -3.39 -2.74
N LYS A 57 5.45 -4.67 -3.12
CA LYS A 57 4.96 -5.11 -4.44
C LYS A 57 3.44 -5.34 -4.50
N LYS A 58 2.79 -5.39 -3.34
CA LYS A 58 1.37 -5.68 -3.18
C LYS A 58 0.80 -4.77 -2.11
N ILE A 59 -0.50 -4.46 -2.23
CA ILE A 59 -1.26 -3.88 -1.14
C ILE A 59 -1.73 -4.97 -0.18
N THR A 60 -1.85 -4.62 1.09
CA THR A 60 -2.41 -5.50 2.11
C THR A 60 -3.82 -5.03 2.46
N VAL A 61 -4.79 -5.94 2.34
CA VAL A 61 -6.20 -5.67 2.64
C VAL A 61 -6.63 -6.55 3.81
N LEU A 62 -6.97 -5.93 4.94
CA LEU A 62 -7.47 -6.62 6.13
C LEU A 62 -8.99 -6.79 6.03
N LEU A 63 -9.47 -8.01 6.21
CA LEU A 63 -10.89 -8.30 6.37
C LEU A 63 -11.17 -8.55 7.84
N MET A 64 -12.07 -7.75 8.41
CA MET A 64 -12.56 -7.93 9.77
C MET A 64 -14.08 -7.89 9.80
N GLY A 65 -14.64 -8.38 10.90
CA GLY A 65 -16.08 -8.46 11.07
C GLY A 65 -16.45 -9.54 12.05
N ASN A 66 -17.73 -9.56 12.41
CA ASN A 66 -18.26 -10.54 13.35
C ASN A 66 -18.09 -11.98 12.86
N HIS A 67 -18.33 -12.90 13.77
CA HIS A 67 -18.37 -14.31 13.47
C HIS A 67 -19.34 -14.63 12.32
N SER A 68 -18.86 -15.44 11.37
CA SER A 68 -19.62 -15.82 10.17
C SER A 68 -19.99 -14.69 9.20
N ALA A 69 -19.40 -13.48 9.29
CA ALA A 69 -19.65 -12.36 8.36
C ALA A 69 -19.34 -12.61 6.86
N GLY A 70 -18.89 -13.81 6.49
CA GLY A 70 -18.55 -14.13 5.10
C GLY A 70 -17.19 -13.61 4.62
N LYS A 71 -16.25 -13.31 5.54
CA LYS A 71 -14.88 -12.86 5.22
C LYS A 71 -14.14 -13.85 4.31
N SER A 72 -13.96 -15.09 4.76
CA SER A 72 -13.29 -16.15 4.01
C SER A 72 -14.04 -16.50 2.72
N SER A 73 -15.38 -16.47 2.76
CA SER A 73 -16.21 -16.70 1.58
C SER A 73 -16.01 -15.62 0.51
N PHE A 74 -15.88 -14.35 0.92
CA PHE A 74 -15.58 -13.25 0.01
C PHE A 74 -14.21 -13.43 -0.63
N ILE A 75 -13.18 -13.84 0.12
CA ILE A 75 -11.84 -14.08 -0.43
C ILE A 75 -11.89 -15.19 -1.50
N ASN A 76 -12.53 -16.32 -1.20
CA ASN A 76 -12.72 -17.39 -2.19
C ASN A 76 -13.44 -16.89 -3.46
N TRP A 77 -14.49 -16.08 -3.30
CA TRP A 77 -15.21 -15.47 -4.44
C TRP A 77 -14.35 -14.47 -5.22
N TYR A 78 -13.58 -13.63 -4.53
CA TYR A 78 -12.73 -12.62 -5.14
C TYR A 78 -11.65 -13.28 -6.01
N VAL A 79 -11.01 -14.30 -5.46
CA VAL A 79 -9.92 -15.04 -6.09
C VAL A 79 -10.45 -16.05 -7.13
N GLU A 80 -11.73 -16.40 -7.09
CA GLU A 80 -12.38 -17.42 -7.93
C GLU A 80 -11.76 -18.83 -7.76
N GLU A 81 -11.21 -19.09 -6.58
CA GLU A 81 -10.65 -20.38 -6.19
C GLU A 81 -11.12 -20.74 -4.79
N HIS A 82 -11.36 -22.02 -4.55
CA HIS A 82 -11.69 -22.52 -3.21
C HIS A 82 -10.39 -22.74 -2.41
N ILE A 83 -9.98 -21.71 -1.69
CA ILE A 83 -8.71 -21.67 -0.94
C ILE A 83 -8.98 -21.98 0.53
N GLN A 84 -9.89 -21.22 1.14
CA GLN A 84 -10.24 -21.35 2.55
C GLN A 84 -11.49 -22.24 2.69
N ARG A 85 -11.55 -23.03 3.77
CA ARG A 85 -12.77 -23.77 4.11
C ARG A 85 -13.83 -22.80 4.62
N THR A 86 -15.07 -22.96 4.17
CA THR A 86 -16.20 -22.09 4.51
C THR A 86 -17.39 -22.93 4.96
N GLY A 87 -18.23 -22.39 5.86
CA GLY A 87 -19.49 -23.02 6.26
C GLY A 87 -19.49 -23.65 7.66
N VAL A 88 -18.34 -23.68 8.34
CA VAL A 88 -18.23 -24.10 9.73
C VAL A 88 -17.83 -22.90 10.60
N ALA A 89 -18.60 -22.68 11.66
CA ALA A 89 -18.43 -21.56 12.57
C ALA A 89 -17.01 -21.45 13.19
N ILE A 90 -16.43 -22.55 13.67
CA ILE A 90 -15.34 -22.48 14.66
C ILE A 90 -13.93 -22.47 14.02
N GLU A 91 -13.82 -22.61 12.70
CA GLU A 91 -12.53 -22.94 12.06
C GLU A 91 -11.50 -21.80 12.07
N THR A 92 -11.90 -20.55 11.86
CA THR A 92 -10.97 -19.40 11.79
C THR A 92 -10.67 -18.85 13.18
N GLN A 93 -9.84 -19.57 13.95
CA GLN A 93 -9.30 -19.11 15.24
C GLN A 93 -8.05 -18.24 15.09
N GLY A 94 -7.47 -18.20 13.89
CA GLY A 94 -6.21 -17.53 13.58
C GLY A 94 -6.28 -16.60 12.39
N PHE A 95 -5.17 -15.97 12.05
CA PHE A 95 -5.05 -15.12 10.87
C PHE A 95 -4.62 -15.93 9.65
N SER A 96 -5.25 -15.67 8.51
CA SER A 96 -4.88 -16.29 7.24
C SER A 96 -4.46 -15.24 6.22
N PHE A 97 -3.22 -15.34 5.73
CA PHE A 97 -2.71 -14.50 4.66
C PHE A 97 -2.98 -15.18 3.32
N VAL A 98 -3.80 -14.58 2.46
CA VAL A 98 -4.11 -15.13 1.14
C VAL A 98 -3.44 -14.27 0.08
N THR A 99 -2.51 -14.87 -0.67
CA THR A 99 -1.72 -14.13 -1.67
C THR A 99 -1.53 -14.93 -2.96
N SER A 100 -1.20 -14.21 -4.03
CA SER A 100 -0.85 -14.81 -5.32
C SER A 100 0.62 -15.21 -5.40
N GLY A 101 0.90 -16.36 -6.02
CA GLY A 101 2.23 -16.88 -6.24
C GLY A 101 2.35 -17.68 -7.54
N ARG A 102 3.50 -18.31 -7.75
CA ARG A 102 3.79 -19.10 -8.97
C ARG A 102 3.20 -20.51 -8.90
N LYS A 103 3.02 -21.04 -7.69
CA LYS A 103 2.50 -22.36 -7.41
C LYS A 103 1.57 -22.26 -6.20
N ARG A 104 0.63 -23.19 -6.11
CA ARG A 104 -0.24 -23.33 -4.94
C ARG A 104 0.56 -23.93 -3.78
N GLU A 105 0.51 -23.29 -2.63
CA GLU A 105 1.25 -23.68 -1.44
C GLU A 105 0.51 -23.18 -0.20
N SER A 106 0.54 -23.98 0.87
CA SER A 106 -0.07 -23.62 2.15
C SER A 106 1.02 -23.69 3.21
N LEU A 107 1.25 -22.59 3.90
CA LEU A 107 2.24 -22.45 4.96
C LEU A 107 1.53 -22.22 6.29
N THR A 108 2.12 -22.69 7.37
CA THR A 108 1.59 -22.49 8.72
C THR A 108 2.71 -22.07 9.66
N GLY A 109 2.34 -21.44 10.78
CA GLY A 109 3.32 -21.15 11.82
C GLY A 109 4.33 -20.08 11.40
N ASN A 110 5.58 -20.32 11.81
CA ASN A 110 6.71 -19.46 11.49
C ASN A 110 7.03 -19.37 9.99
N ALA A 111 6.62 -20.35 9.17
CA ALA A 111 6.86 -20.33 7.73
C ALA A 111 6.19 -19.11 7.06
N THR A 112 5.02 -18.70 7.55
CA THR A 112 4.30 -17.49 7.12
C THR A 112 5.17 -16.22 7.24
N LEU A 113 5.96 -16.13 8.30
CA LEU A 113 6.74 -14.94 8.65
C LEU A 113 8.04 -14.82 7.84
N HIS A 114 8.51 -15.94 7.27
CA HIS A 114 9.60 -15.92 6.30
C HIS A 114 9.17 -15.30 4.96
N LEU A 115 7.91 -15.49 4.57
CA LEU A 115 7.37 -14.89 3.35
C LEU A 115 7.19 -13.37 3.47
N TYR A 116 6.90 -12.90 4.69
CA TYR A 116 6.65 -11.49 4.97
C TYR A 116 7.59 -10.97 6.08
N PRO A 117 8.80 -10.51 5.74
CA PRO A 117 9.74 -9.99 6.72
C PRO A 117 9.19 -8.82 7.56
N HIS A 118 8.31 -8.01 6.99
CA HIS A 118 7.64 -6.90 7.68
C HIS A 118 6.59 -7.38 8.70
N PHE A 119 6.15 -8.63 8.61
CA PHE A 119 5.28 -9.25 9.61
C PHE A 119 6.04 -9.99 10.71
N LYS A 120 7.37 -10.05 10.67
CA LYS A 120 8.18 -10.66 11.74
C LYS A 120 7.83 -10.16 13.15
N PRO A 121 7.52 -8.87 13.39
CA PRO A 121 7.13 -8.43 14.73
C PRO A 121 5.85 -9.11 15.27
N LEU A 122 5.06 -9.79 14.44
CA LEU A 122 3.95 -10.62 14.93
C LEU A 122 4.39 -11.72 15.90
N GLN A 123 5.67 -12.16 15.85
CA GLN A 123 6.20 -13.15 16.79
C GLN A 123 6.27 -12.64 18.23
N GLU A 124 6.26 -11.33 18.43
CA GLU A 124 6.29 -10.72 19.76
C GLU A 124 4.97 -10.93 20.51
N PHE A 125 3.86 -11.11 19.79
CA PHE A 125 2.58 -11.45 20.38
C PHE A 125 2.55 -12.93 20.78
N LYS A 126 2.44 -13.16 22.09
CA LYS A 126 2.46 -14.49 22.69
C LYS A 126 1.35 -15.39 22.10
N GLY A 127 1.74 -16.53 21.53
CA GLY A 127 0.82 -17.55 21.02
C GLY A 127 0.33 -17.33 19.60
N VAL A 128 0.50 -16.14 19.00
CA VAL A 128 -0.03 -15.82 17.66
C VAL A 128 0.59 -16.70 16.58
N SER A 129 1.90 -16.99 16.67
CA SER A 129 2.63 -17.72 15.64
C SER A 129 1.97 -19.07 15.28
N GLU A 130 1.41 -19.80 16.24
CA GLU A 130 0.76 -21.10 16.00
C GLU A 130 -0.57 -20.98 15.23
N TYR A 131 -1.14 -19.78 15.21
CA TYR A 131 -2.42 -19.44 14.58
C TYR A 131 -2.23 -18.55 13.35
N LEU A 132 -1.05 -18.58 12.73
CA LEU A 132 -0.80 -17.96 11.43
C LEU A 132 -0.82 -19.00 10.33
N SER A 133 -1.55 -18.71 9.26
CA SER A 133 -1.53 -19.49 8.02
C SER A 133 -1.30 -18.57 6.83
N THR A 134 -0.65 -19.09 5.78
CA THR A 134 -0.55 -18.41 4.49
C THR A 134 -1.01 -19.36 3.40
N GLU A 135 -1.98 -18.93 2.61
CA GLU A 135 -2.44 -19.63 1.43
C GLU A 135 -1.98 -18.89 0.18
N ILE A 136 -1.16 -19.58 -0.62
CA ILE A 136 -0.64 -19.08 -1.88
C ILE A 136 -1.44 -19.74 -3.01
N CYS A 137 -2.03 -18.94 -3.89
CA CYS A 137 -2.75 -19.42 -5.06
C CYS A 137 -2.23 -18.80 -6.37
N THR A 138 -2.64 -19.35 -7.50
CA THR A 138 -2.14 -18.93 -8.82
C THR A 138 -3.09 -17.98 -9.56
N SER A 139 -4.27 -17.70 -8.99
CA SER A 139 -5.25 -16.81 -9.58
C SER A 139 -4.70 -15.42 -9.88
N ARG A 140 -5.15 -14.87 -11.00
CA ARG A 140 -4.91 -13.48 -11.41
C ARG A 140 -6.21 -12.68 -11.55
N GLN A 141 -7.33 -13.25 -11.10
CA GLN A 141 -8.63 -12.62 -11.20
C GLN A 141 -8.67 -11.33 -10.39
N LYS A 142 -9.44 -10.35 -10.87
CA LYS A 142 -9.68 -9.08 -10.16
C LYS A 142 -8.37 -8.43 -9.65
N ARG A 143 -7.30 -8.51 -10.44
CA ARG A 143 -5.96 -7.98 -10.10
C ARG A 143 -5.37 -8.53 -8.80
N PHE A 144 -5.75 -9.75 -8.40
CA PHE A 144 -5.25 -10.42 -7.20
C PHE A 144 -3.72 -10.64 -7.18
N SER A 145 -3.04 -10.53 -8.34
CA SER A 145 -1.56 -10.50 -8.38
C SER A 145 -0.94 -9.37 -7.53
N LEU A 146 -1.69 -8.30 -7.28
CA LEU A 146 -1.28 -7.08 -6.57
C LEU A 146 -1.83 -6.99 -5.14
N VAL A 147 -2.54 -8.01 -4.66
CA VAL A 147 -3.24 -7.97 -3.37
C VAL A 147 -2.76 -9.13 -2.49
N THR A 148 -2.59 -8.83 -1.20
CA THR A 148 -2.52 -9.83 -0.13
C THR A 148 -3.69 -9.57 0.81
N PHE A 149 -4.59 -10.54 0.95
CA PHE A 149 -5.65 -10.47 1.94
C PHE A 149 -5.15 -10.97 3.28
N VAL A 150 -5.60 -10.33 4.35
CA VAL A 150 -5.46 -10.81 5.73
C VAL A 150 -6.86 -11.10 6.22
N ASP A 151 -7.21 -12.37 6.31
CA ASP A 151 -8.47 -12.82 6.90
C ASP A 151 -8.31 -12.89 8.41
N SER A 152 -9.07 -12.07 9.13
CA SER A 152 -9.08 -12.09 10.60
C SER A 152 -9.99 -13.22 11.11
N PRO A 153 -9.73 -13.74 12.32
CA PRO A 153 -10.71 -14.55 13.02
C PRO A 153 -12.03 -13.79 13.20
N GLY A 154 -13.15 -14.53 13.25
CA GLY A 154 -14.48 -13.94 13.39
C GLY A 154 -14.77 -13.54 14.83
N LEU A 155 -14.90 -12.24 15.09
CA LEU A 155 -15.07 -11.70 16.44
C LEU A 155 -16.43 -12.07 17.06
N VAL A 156 -16.40 -12.47 18.32
CA VAL A 156 -17.56 -12.89 19.13
C VAL A 156 -17.49 -12.19 20.48
N ASP A 157 -18.64 -11.75 20.99
CA ASP A 157 -18.77 -11.31 22.38
C ASP A 157 -19.16 -12.50 23.29
N GLY A 158 -18.62 -12.56 24.51
CA GLY A 158 -18.96 -13.59 25.51
C GLY A 158 -17.75 -14.42 25.96
N ASP A 159 -17.99 -15.69 26.32
CA ASP A 159 -17.00 -16.58 26.95
C ASP A 159 -15.97 -17.20 25.99
N MET A 160 -16.05 -16.91 24.68
CA MET A 160 -15.09 -17.41 23.71
C MET A 160 -13.72 -16.79 23.97
N LYS A 161 -12.77 -17.63 24.38
CA LYS A 161 -11.38 -17.23 24.59
C LYS A 161 -10.54 -17.55 23.36
N TYR A 162 -9.97 -16.51 22.77
CA TYR A 162 -8.92 -16.66 21.77
C TYR A 162 -7.63 -17.13 22.46
N PRO A 163 -6.79 -17.92 21.75
CA PRO A 163 -5.53 -18.43 22.29
C PRO A 163 -4.45 -17.35 22.45
N PHE A 164 -4.68 -16.15 21.89
CA PHE A 164 -3.82 -14.97 21.95
C PHE A 164 -4.69 -13.70 22.01
N ASP A 165 -4.05 -12.54 22.23
CA ASP A 165 -4.75 -11.25 22.19
C ASP A 165 -5.06 -10.85 20.75
N VAL A 166 -6.26 -11.21 20.28
CA VAL A 166 -6.71 -10.92 18.92
C VAL A 166 -6.94 -9.42 18.70
N ASP A 167 -7.24 -8.65 19.74
CA ASP A 167 -7.57 -7.22 19.60
C ASP A 167 -6.30 -6.44 19.30
N GLU A 168 -5.24 -6.66 20.09
CA GLU A 168 -3.95 -6.03 19.84
C GLU A 168 -3.38 -6.38 18.47
N VAL A 169 -3.51 -7.65 18.04
CA VAL A 169 -2.99 -8.08 16.74
C VAL A 169 -3.77 -7.45 15.59
N ILE A 170 -5.10 -7.31 15.69
CA ILE A 170 -5.89 -6.62 14.66
C ILE A 170 -5.51 -5.14 14.58
N LEU A 171 -5.33 -4.46 15.73
CA LEU A 171 -4.90 -3.07 15.77
C LEU A 171 -3.53 -2.89 15.11
N TRP A 172 -2.59 -3.76 15.44
CA TRP A 172 -1.25 -3.77 14.85
C TRP A 172 -1.27 -4.05 13.34
N LEU A 173 -2.07 -5.03 12.89
CA LEU A 173 -2.26 -5.29 11.46
C LEU A 173 -2.89 -4.09 10.75
N GLY A 174 -3.83 -3.41 11.40
CA GLY A 174 -4.47 -2.20 10.91
C GLY A 174 -3.47 -1.09 10.58
N ASP A 175 -2.42 -0.92 11.41
CA ASP A 175 -1.35 0.05 11.16
C ASP A 175 -0.57 -0.23 9.87
N LEU A 176 -0.46 -1.50 9.47
CA LEU A 176 0.30 -1.95 8.30
C LEU A 176 -0.52 -2.09 7.01
N CYS A 177 -1.84 -2.18 7.11
CA CYS A 177 -2.72 -2.42 5.97
C CYS A 177 -3.02 -1.15 5.17
N ASP A 178 -3.15 -1.31 3.85
CA ASP A 178 -3.52 -0.22 2.93
C ASP A 178 -5.04 0.01 2.89
N LEU A 179 -5.82 -1.02 3.25
CA LEU A 179 -7.29 -1.00 3.23
C LEU A 179 -7.84 -1.96 4.30
N ILE A 180 -8.90 -1.55 4.99
CA ILE A 180 -9.58 -2.35 6.01
C ILE A 180 -11.06 -2.48 5.62
N LEU A 181 -11.47 -3.70 5.31
CA LEU A 181 -12.85 -4.04 4.97
C LEU A 181 -13.55 -4.60 6.21
N VAL A 182 -14.61 -3.93 6.65
CA VAL A 182 -15.41 -4.30 7.82
C VAL A 182 -16.74 -4.87 7.34
N PHE A 183 -16.97 -6.16 7.57
CA PHE A 183 -18.20 -6.84 7.18
C PHE A 183 -19.14 -7.01 8.38
N PHE A 184 -20.37 -6.54 8.20
CA PHE A 184 -21.46 -6.79 9.14
C PHE A 184 -22.42 -7.82 8.57
N ASP A 185 -22.72 -8.85 9.37
CA ASP A 185 -23.76 -9.84 9.06
C ASP A 185 -25.11 -9.41 9.63
N PRO A 186 -26.17 -9.24 8.80
CA PRO A 186 -27.50 -8.82 9.24
C PRO A 186 -28.23 -9.85 10.13
N MET A 187 -27.90 -11.13 10.02
CA MET A 187 -28.48 -12.21 10.85
C MET A 187 -27.59 -12.56 12.03
N GLY A 188 -26.27 -12.39 11.86
CA GLY A 188 -25.32 -12.46 12.96
C GLY A 188 -25.59 -11.34 13.97
N GLN A 189 -25.02 -11.46 15.17
CA GLN A 189 -24.94 -10.33 16.11
C GLN A 189 -24.06 -9.22 15.47
N ALA A 190 -24.61 -8.47 14.51
CA ALA A 190 -23.91 -7.45 13.72
C ALA A 190 -23.21 -6.42 14.62
N LEU A 191 -23.82 -6.20 15.78
CA LEU A 191 -23.47 -5.21 16.78
C LEU A 191 -22.56 -5.80 17.87
N CYS A 192 -21.58 -6.61 17.48
CA CYS A 192 -20.58 -7.13 18.40
C CYS A 192 -19.77 -5.97 18.98
N LYS A 193 -19.86 -5.76 20.30
CA LYS A 193 -19.22 -4.65 21.03
C LYS A 193 -17.70 -4.70 20.83
N ARG A 194 -17.10 -5.89 20.86
CA ARG A 194 -15.67 -6.09 20.60
C ARG A 194 -15.28 -5.62 19.20
N THR A 195 -16.04 -6.01 18.17
CA THR A 195 -15.81 -5.57 16.77
C THR A 195 -15.86 -4.05 16.68
N LEU A 196 -16.89 -3.44 17.26
CA LEU A 196 -17.08 -1.99 17.21
C LEU A 196 -15.98 -1.22 17.97
N ASN A 197 -15.45 -1.75 19.08
CA ASN A 197 -14.33 -1.14 19.81
C ASN A 197 -13.06 -1.10 18.95
N ILE A 198 -12.74 -2.20 18.28
CA ILE A 198 -11.58 -2.27 17.40
C ILE A 198 -11.75 -1.31 16.21
N VAL A 199 -12.93 -1.28 15.61
CA VAL A 199 -13.27 -0.35 14.52
C VAL A 199 -13.09 1.11 14.96
N GLU A 200 -13.52 1.47 16.17
CA GLU A 200 -13.35 2.81 16.73
C GLU A 200 -11.87 3.18 16.86
N SER A 201 -11.06 2.32 17.49
CA SER A 201 -9.61 2.53 17.62
C SER A 201 -8.88 2.61 16.28
N LEU A 202 -9.30 1.81 15.28
CA LEU A 202 -8.75 1.87 13.94
C LEU A 202 -9.16 3.15 13.21
N ASN A 203 -10.39 3.62 13.41
CA ASN A 203 -10.89 4.83 12.76
C ASN A 203 -10.18 6.10 13.23
N GLU A 204 -9.79 6.16 14.51
CA GLU A 204 -9.00 7.29 15.05
C GLU A 204 -7.67 7.49 14.32
N LYS A 205 -7.03 6.41 13.87
CA LYS A 205 -5.73 6.43 13.20
C LYS A 205 -5.80 6.35 11.67
N HIS A 206 -6.72 5.55 11.14
CA HIS A 206 -6.77 5.10 9.74
C HIS A 206 -8.16 5.20 9.11
N GLY A 207 -9.00 6.14 9.57
CA GLY A 207 -10.40 6.25 9.11
C GLY A 207 -10.59 6.36 7.60
N ASP A 208 -9.60 6.88 6.86
CA ASP A 208 -9.61 6.96 5.38
C ASP A 208 -9.47 5.58 4.70
N ARG A 209 -8.88 4.61 5.40
CA ARG A 209 -8.68 3.22 4.95
C ARG A 209 -9.82 2.28 5.35
N LEU A 210 -10.73 2.70 6.21
CA LEU A 210 -11.85 1.86 6.67
C LEU A 210 -13.02 1.93 5.68
N ARG A 211 -13.60 0.76 5.37
CA ARG A 211 -14.77 0.61 4.50
C ARG A 211 -15.75 -0.39 5.10
N PHE A 212 -17.01 0.00 5.19
CA PHE A 212 -18.06 -0.77 5.83
C PHE A 212 -18.98 -1.40 4.79
N TYR A 213 -19.34 -2.67 5.00
CA TYR A 213 -20.25 -3.38 4.10
C TYR A 213 -21.26 -4.21 4.90
N LEU A 214 -22.51 -4.16 4.48
CA LEU A 214 -23.53 -5.10 4.94
C LEU A 214 -23.41 -6.37 4.09
N SER A 215 -22.72 -7.36 4.62
CA SER A 215 -22.53 -8.67 4.01
C SER A 215 -23.81 -9.51 4.06
N LYS A 216 -23.89 -10.60 3.29
CA LYS A 216 -25.05 -11.52 3.24
C LYS A 216 -26.40 -10.79 3.15
N ALA A 217 -26.44 -9.69 2.41
CA ALA A 217 -27.65 -8.87 2.33
C ALA A 217 -28.83 -9.64 1.70
N ASP A 218 -28.59 -10.76 0.99
CA ASP A 218 -29.62 -11.66 0.50
C ASP A 218 -30.36 -12.45 1.60
N GLU A 219 -29.79 -12.54 2.80
CA GLU A 219 -30.38 -13.25 3.95
C GLU A 219 -31.18 -12.34 4.88
N ALA A 220 -31.04 -11.02 4.72
CA ALA A 220 -31.62 -9.99 5.58
C ALA A 220 -33.11 -9.67 5.32
N GLY A 221 -33.88 -10.64 4.82
CA GLY A 221 -35.31 -10.46 4.56
C GLY A 221 -35.62 -9.45 3.44
N GLY A 222 -36.73 -8.72 3.59
CA GLY A 222 -37.20 -7.74 2.62
C GLY A 222 -36.36 -6.45 2.60
N GLU A 223 -36.67 -5.54 1.67
CA GLU A 223 -35.98 -4.23 1.61
C GLU A 223 -36.16 -3.42 2.89
N SER A 224 -37.36 -3.44 3.47
CA SER A 224 -37.66 -2.73 4.72
C SER A 224 -36.92 -3.32 5.93
N ASP A 225 -36.71 -4.63 5.98
CA ASP A 225 -35.95 -5.29 7.05
C ASP A 225 -34.45 -4.96 6.92
N ARG A 226 -33.90 -5.02 5.69
CA ARG A 226 -32.54 -4.59 5.40
C ARG A 226 -32.26 -3.16 5.81
N GLN A 227 -33.15 -2.24 5.46
CA GLN A 227 -33.04 -0.83 5.84
C GLN A 227 -33.07 -0.65 7.37
N ARG A 228 -33.93 -1.41 8.09
CA ARG A 228 -33.95 -1.38 9.56
C ARG A 228 -32.63 -1.86 10.17
N VAL A 229 -32.08 -2.97 9.69
CA VAL A 229 -30.80 -3.50 10.19
C VAL A 229 -29.65 -2.53 9.87
N MET A 230 -29.59 -2.00 8.65
CA MET A 230 -28.61 -1.00 8.25
C MET A 230 -28.69 0.24 9.14
N MET A 231 -29.90 0.75 9.39
CA MET A 231 -30.12 1.89 10.27
C MET A 231 -29.64 1.61 11.70
N GLN A 232 -29.90 0.41 12.24
CA GLN A 232 -29.41 0.01 13.57
C GLN A 232 -27.88 0.00 13.65
N ILE A 233 -27.21 -0.58 12.65
CA ILE A 233 -25.74 -0.59 12.57
C ILE A 233 -25.18 0.82 12.47
N VAL A 234 -25.73 1.65 11.58
CA VAL A 234 -25.31 3.04 11.43
C VAL A 234 -25.53 3.84 12.72
N GLN A 235 -26.63 3.63 13.43
CA GLN A 235 -26.89 4.27 14.72
C GLN A 235 -25.84 3.86 15.77
N GLU A 236 -25.51 2.57 15.88
CA GLU A 236 -24.46 2.11 16.80
C GLU A 236 -23.07 2.64 16.45
N LEU A 237 -22.74 2.76 15.15
CA LEU A 237 -21.50 3.37 14.71
C LEU A 237 -21.46 4.86 15.04
N CYS A 238 -22.56 5.59 14.79
CA CYS A 238 -22.67 7.02 15.07
C CYS A 238 -22.66 7.37 16.56
N LYS A 239 -22.97 6.42 17.45
CA LYS A 239 -22.81 6.59 18.91
C LYS A 239 -21.35 6.70 19.34
N ARG A 240 -20.41 6.26 18.49
CA ARG A 240 -18.98 6.27 18.78
C ARG A 240 -18.30 7.50 18.17
N PRO A 241 -17.42 8.18 18.92
CA PRO A 241 -16.69 9.34 18.42
C PRO A 241 -15.90 8.99 17.14
N GLY A 242 -15.87 9.92 16.19
CA GLY A 242 -15.11 9.80 14.94
C GLY A 242 -15.76 8.94 13.85
N LEU A 243 -16.69 8.04 14.18
CA LEU A 243 -17.38 7.18 13.21
C LEU A 243 -18.63 7.83 12.58
N ASN A 244 -19.03 9.00 13.08
CA ASN A 244 -20.14 9.80 12.57
C ASN A 244 -19.98 10.24 11.10
N LYS A 245 -18.74 10.36 10.61
CA LYS A 245 -18.45 10.69 9.20
C LYS A 245 -18.51 9.47 8.28
N CYS A 246 -18.32 8.28 8.83
CA CYS A 246 -18.20 7.04 8.05
C CYS A 246 -19.54 6.32 7.85
N GLY A 247 -20.58 6.67 8.62
CA GLY A 247 -21.88 5.99 8.62
C GLY A 247 -22.81 6.27 7.43
N PHE A 248 -22.41 7.09 6.44
CA PHE A 248 -23.28 7.45 5.32
C PHE A 248 -23.12 6.57 4.07
N ASP A 249 -22.14 5.68 4.05
CA ASP A 249 -21.85 4.83 2.89
C ASP A 249 -21.54 3.40 3.35
N MET A 250 -22.60 2.57 3.45
CA MET A 250 -22.49 1.14 3.77
C MET A 250 -23.20 0.31 2.68
N PRO A 251 -22.49 -0.06 1.61
CA PRO A 251 -23.07 -0.85 0.53
C PRO A 251 -23.51 -2.24 0.97
N THR A 252 -24.58 -2.73 0.36
CA THR A 252 -25.09 -4.09 0.54
C THR A 252 -24.41 -5.06 -0.41
N ILE A 253 -23.78 -6.09 0.13
CA ILE A 253 -23.04 -7.10 -0.66
C ILE A 253 -23.48 -8.51 -0.28
N TYR A 254 -23.42 -9.41 -1.26
CA TYR A 254 -23.51 -10.85 -1.03
C TYR A 254 -22.78 -11.60 -2.13
N ILE A 255 -22.42 -12.86 -1.88
CA ILE A 255 -21.78 -13.70 -2.90
C ILE A 255 -22.88 -14.23 -3.83
N PRO A 256 -22.85 -13.92 -5.13
CA PRO A 256 -23.89 -14.38 -6.06
C PRO A 256 -23.98 -15.91 -6.08
N ASN A 257 -25.19 -16.44 -5.92
CA ASN A 257 -25.47 -17.86 -6.08
C ASN A 257 -26.51 -18.07 -7.20
N PRO A 258 -26.14 -18.69 -8.34
CA PRO A 258 -27.06 -18.95 -9.45
C PRO A 258 -28.30 -19.76 -9.05
N ASN A 259 -28.18 -20.60 -8.02
CA ASN A 259 -29.27 -21.46 -7.55
C ASN A 259 -30.24 -20.73 -6.60
N LYS A 260 -29.85 -19.56 -6.06
CA LYS A 260 -30.64 -18.78 -5.10
C LYS A 260 -30.62 -17.31 -5.54
N PRO A 261 -31.38 -16.93 -6.59
CA PRO A 261 -31.42 -15.56 -7.04
C PRO A 261 -32.04 -14.66 -5.96
N SER A 262 -31.41 -13.52 -5.69
CA SER A 262 -31.90 -12.54 -4.72
C SER A 262 -32.40 -11.30 -5.44
N ARG A 263 -33.46 -10.69 -4.90
CA ARG A 263 -33.95 -9.36 -5.34
C ARG A 263 -33.15 -8.21 -4.72
N CYS A 264 -32.26 -8.51 -3.76
CA CYS A 264 -31.38 -7.50 -3.17
C CYS A 264 -30.38 -7.02 -4.22
N ILE A 265 -30.22 -5.69 -4.30
CA ILE A 265 -29.15 -5.07 -5.08
C ILE A 265 -27.83 -5.53 -4.48
N ASN A 266 -26.98 -6.13 -5.31
CA ASN A 266 -25.64 -6.53 -4.94
C ASN A 266 -24.66 -5.46 -5.40
N GLN A 267 -23.87 -4.92 -4.48
CA GLN A 267 -22.84 -3.93 -4.76
C GLN A 267 -21.44 -4.51 -4.56
N ILE A 268 -21.27 -5.83 -4.66
CA ILE A 268 -19.99 -6.50 -4.43
C ILE A 268 -18.90 -6.03 -5.41
N GLU A 269 -19.27 -5.56 -6.60
CA GLU A 269 -18.38 -4.92 -7.56
C GLU A 269 -17.78 -3.61 -7.04
N GLU A 270 -18.46 -2.90 -6.12
CA GLU A 270 -17.93 -1.70 -5.47
C GLU A 270 -16.76 -2.01 -4.55
N VAL A 271 -16.77 -3.18 -3.88
CA VAL A 271 -15.63 -3.67 -3.12
C VAL A 271 -14.43 -3.87 -4.05
N CYS A 272 -14.65 -4.44 -5.23
CA CYS A 272 -13.60 -4.63 -6.23
C CYS A 272 -13.04 -3.28 -6.69
N ARG A 273 -13.90 -2.32 -7.05
CA ARG A 273 -13.48 -0.96 -7.44
C ARG A 273 -12.69 -0.25 -6.34
N THR A 274 -13.07 -0.47 -5.08
CA THR A 274 -12.38 0.10 -3.92
C THR A 274 -10.97 -0.46 -3.80
N ILE A 275 -10.81 -1.80 -3.91
CA ILE A 275 -9.50 -2.45 -3.93
C ILE A 275 -8.66 -1.95 -5.12
N GLU A 276 -9.23 -1.87 -6.32
CA GLU A 276 -8.54 -1.34 -7.50
C GLU A 276 -8.09 0.10 -7.34
N LYS A 277 -8.93 0.95 -6.74
CA LYS A 277 -8.59 2.34 -6.42
C LYS A 277 -7.41 2.39 -5.44
N THR A 278 -7.41 1.56 -4.40
CA THR A 278 -6.28 1.46 -3.46
C THR A 278 -5.00 1.01 -4.17
N ILE A 279 -5.07 0.01 -5.04
CA ILE A 279 -3.90 -0.42 -5.83
C ILE A 279 -3.36 0.75 -6.65
N ASN A 280 -4.23 1.45 -7.39
CA ASN A 280 -3.82 2.56 -8.24
C ASN A 280 -3.18 3.70 -7.41
N GLN A 281 -3.75 4.00 -6.24
CA GLN A 281 -3.20 4.98 -5.31
C GLN A 281 -1.82 4.55 -4.78
N THR A 282 -1.65 3.29 -4.40
CA THR A 282 -0.36 2.76 -3.92
C THR A 282 0.70 2.81 -5.01
N VAL A 283 0.35 2.49 -6.26
CA VAL A 283 1.29 2.62 -7.39
C VAL A 283 1.73 4.07 -7.56
N GLN A 284 0.79 5.02 -7.52
CA GLN A 284 1.11 6.44 -7.63
C GLN A 284 1.97 6.92 -6.46
N ASN A 285 1.62 6.54 -5.23
CA ASN A 285 2.38 6.88 -4.04
C ASN A 285 3.80 6.31 -4.10
N THR A 286 3.97 5.08 -4.62
CA THR A 286 5.28 4.45 -4.81
C THR A 286 6.14 5.21 -5.81
N LEU A 287 5.57 5.64 -6.93
CA LEU A 287 6.29 6.45 -7.92
C LEU A 287 6.68 7.82 -7.34
N ASN A 288 5.78 8.48 -6.61
CA ASN A 288 6.06 9.75 -5.96
C ASN A 288 7.12 9.62 -4.84
N SER A 289 7.15 8.48 -4.12
CA SER A 289 8.21 8.20 -3.15
C SER A 289 9.54 7.95 -3.84
N LEU A 290 9.56 7.20 -4.93
CA LEU A 290 10.76 6.97 -5.73
C LEU A 290 11.35 8.27 -6.27
N GLU A 291 10.51 9.19 -6.76
CA GLU A 291 10.93 10.54 -7.18
C GLU A 291 11.60 11.30 -6.03
N ARG A 292 10.92 11.41 -4.89
CA ARG A 292 11.45 12.10 -3.69
C ARG A 292 12.73 11.48 -3.18
N ASP A 293 12.83 10.16 -3.12
CA ASP A 293 14.02 9.47 -2.64
C ASP A 293 15.22 9.71 -3.58
N CYS A 294 14.98 9.80 -4.90
CA CYS A 294 16.04 10.17 -5.84
C CYS A 294 16.49 11.63 -5.65
N GLU A 295 15.55 12.56 -5.48
CA GLU A 295 15.85 13.98 -5.22
C GLU A 295 16.66 14.15 -3.93
N LEU A 296 16.29 13.45 -2.86
CA LEU A 296 17.01 13.45 -1.58
C LEU A 296 18.47 12.98 -1.75
N ILE A 297 18.69 11.89 -2.50
CA ILE A 297 20.06 11.43 -2.79
C ILE A 297 20.83 12.51 -3.57
N VAL A 298 20.22 13.13 -4.59
CA VAL A 298 20.88 14.17 -5.39
C VAL A 298 21.28 15.37 -4.52
N GLU A 299 20.41 15.78 -3.59
CA GLU A 299 20.68 16.88 -2.68
C GLU A 299 21.85 16.58 -1.73
N GLU A 300 21.85 15.41 -1.09
CA GLU A 300 22.92 14.98 -0.19
C GLU A 300 24.28 14.86 -0.91
N VAL A 301 24.28 14.37 -2.14
CA VAL A 301 25.49 14.32 -2.99
C VAL A 301 26.01 15.72 -3.28
N SER A 302 25.11 16.67 -3.53
CA SER A 302 25.45 18.06 -3.84
C SER A 302 26.02 18.78 -2.63
N GLN A 303 25.46 18.52 -1.44
CA GLN A 303 25.98 19.04 -0.17
C GLN A 303 27.37 18.49 0.17
N CYS A 304 27.59 17.19 -0.02
CA CYS A 304 28.92 16.57 0.13
C CYS A 304 29.95 17.22 -0.82
N HIS A 305 29.55 17.50 -2.07
CA HIS A 305 30.43 18.16 -3.04
C HIS A 305 30.74 19.62 -2.67
N HIS A 306 29.78 20.39 -2.19
CA HIS A 306 30.01 21.77 -1.73
C HIS A 306 30.93 21.80 -0.51
N SER A 307 30.70 20.90 0.45
CA SER A 307 31.56 20.75 1.62
C SER A 307 33.01 20.46 1.23
N LEU A 308 33.22 19.64 0.20
CA LEU A 308 34.55 19.39 -0.36
C LEU A 308 35.17 20.63 -1.05
N LEU A 309 34.38 21.39 -1.82
CA LEU A 309 34.85 22.60 -2.50
C LEU A 309 35.22 23.72 -1.52
N ASP A 310 34.35 24.00 -0.54
CA ASP A 310 34.62 24.99 0.52
C ASP A 310 35.88 24.63 1.29
N PHE A 311 36.09 23.33 1.51
CA PHE A 311 37.27 22.84 2.20
C PHE A 311 38.55 22.94 1.36
N ILE A 312 38.49 22.64 0.06
CA ILE A 312 39.60 22.87 -0.88
C ILE A 312 39.95 24.36 -0.94
N PHE A 313 38.93 25.23 -0.94
CA PHE A 313 39.10 26.67 -0.93
C PHE A 313 39.78 27.17 0.35
N ILE A 314 39.33 26.71 1.52
CA ILE A 314 39.97 26.96 2.82
C ILE A 314 41.42 26.45 2.81
N HIS A 315 41.66 25.24 2.30
CA HIS A 315 43.00 24.66 2.21
C HIS A 315 43.92 25.49 1.30
N GLN A 316 43.43 25.96 0.15
CA GLN A 316 44.19 26.81 -0.77
C GLN A 316 44.53 28.16 -0.12
N HIS A 317 43.60 28.75 0.63
CA HIS A 317 43.84 29.97 1.40
C HIS A 317 44.84 29.76 2.55
N LEU A 318 44.71 28.68 3.32
CA LEU A 318 45.67 28.33 4.38
C LEU A 318 47.07 28.07 3.82
N ARG A 319 47.18 27.46 2.64
CA ARG A 319 48.46 27.24 1.94
C ARG A 319 49.10 28.56 1.50
N HIS A 320 48.31 29.50 0.99
CA HIS A 320 48.79 30.86 0.68
C HIS A 320 49.29 31.59 1.93
N LEU A 321 48.56 31.49 3.04
CA LEU A 321 48.97 32.09 4.32
C LEU A 321 50.27 31.47 4.86
N HIS A 322 50.43 30.15 4.71
CA HIS A 322 51.65 29.42 5.08
C HIS A 322 52.87 29.91 4.25
N VAL A 323 52.71 30.07 2.94
CA VAL A 323 53.78 30.61 2.07
C VAL A 323 54.16 32.03 2.52
N LEU A 324 53.17 32.87 2.88
CA LEU A 324 53.43 34.22 3.38
C LEU A 324 54.23 34.22 4.69
N MET A 325 53.92 33.28 5.60
CA MET A 325 54.62 33.12 6.88
C MET A 325 56.08 32.70 6.73
N LEU A 326 56.46 32.04 5.63
CA LEU A 326 57.87 31.69 5.33
C LEU A 326 58.73 32.89 4.90
N PHE A 327 58.11 34.02 4.52
CA PHE A 327 58.81 35.26 4.16
C PHE A 327 58.90 36.26 5.34
N VAL A 328 58.43 35.88 6.53
CA VAL A 328 58.58 36.70 7.73
C VAL A 328 60.07 36.67 8.15
N PRO A 329 60.74 37.83 8.23
CA PRO A 329 62.17 37.89 8.52
C PRO A 329 62.48 37.31 9.89
N SER A 330 63.56 36.53 9.96
CA SER A 330 64.06 35.75 11.09
C SER A 330 64.65 36.61 12.23
N SER A 331 64.00 37.71 12.59
CA SER A 331 64.38 38.60 13.69
C SER A 331 63.52 38.41 14.94
N SER A 332 62.56 37.49 14.91
CA SER A 332 61.70 37.16 16.04
C SER A 332 61.79 35.67 16.36
N SER A 333 61.88 35.37 17.65
CA SER A 333 62.01 34.05 18.28
C SER A 333 60.75 33.19 18.13
N VAL A 334 60.24 33.05 16.90
CA VAL A 334 59.09 32.20 16.59
C VAL A 334 59.57 30.76 16.64
N SER A 335 59.27 30.12 17.76
CA SER A 335 59.66 28.75 18.09
C SER A 335 59.17 27.76 17.03
N MET A 336 60.07 26.88 16.57
CA MET A 336 59.81 25.70 15.72
C MET A 336 58.47 24.96 15.95
N PRO A 337 57.94 24.78 17.18
CA PRO A 337 56.62 24.15 17.39
C PRO A 337 55.45 24.84 16.68
N CYS A 338 55.49 26.15 16.42
CA CYS A 338 54.42 26.86 15.70
C CYS A 338 54.32 26.45 14.23
N VAL A 339 55.44 26.05 13.61
CA VAL A 339 55.49 25.57 12.22
C VAL A 339 54.97 24.13 12.14
N PHE A 340 55.24 23.31 13.16
CA PHE A 340 54.72 21.94 13.23
C PHE A 340 53.21 21.90 13.47
N THR A 341 52.66 22.74 14.34
CA THR A 341 51.21 22.81 14.56
C THR A 341 50.48 23.31 13.31
N ALA A 342 51.03 24.28 12.59
CA ALA A 342 50.48 24.74 11.30
C ALA A 342 50.50 23.65 10.21
N ASN A 343 51.56 22.84 10.15
CA ASN A 343 51.63 21.68 9.25
C ASN A 343 50.63 20.58 9.64
N LEU A 344 50.45 20.31 10.93
CA LEU A 344 49.49 19.32 11.42
C LEU A 344 48.04 19.75 11.14
N ILE A 345 47.71 21.04 11.33
CA ILE A 345 46.40 21.63 11.04
C ILE A 345 46.08 21.62 9.54
N THR A 346 47.09 21.65 8.65
CA THR A 346 46.87 21.56 7.19
C THR A 346 46.81 20.12 6.68
N LEU A 347 47.49 19.16 7.34
CA LEU A 347 47.47 17.73 6.99
C LEU A 347 46.28 16.93 7.55
N LEU A 348 45.79 17.24 8.76
CA LEU A 348 44.58 16.60 9.33
C LEU A 348 43.37 16.68 8.38
N PRO A 349 43.08 17.85 7.77
CA PRO A 349 42.15 18.02 6.68
C PRO A 349 42.25 17.00 5.54
N LEU A 350 43.45 16.76 5.01
CA LEU A 350 43.68 15.83 3.90
C LEU A 350 43.43 14.38 4.30
N ILE A 351 43.75 14.03 5.55
CA ILE A 351 43.53 12.69 6.11
C ILE A 351 42.03 12.46 6.37
N LEU A 352 41.32 13.48 6.87
CA LEU A 352 39.87 13.44 7.07
C LEU A 352 39.09 13.47 5.73
N CYS A 353 39.53 14.22 4.72
CA CYS A 353 38.88 14.28 3.40
C CYS A 353 39.01 12.99 2.60
N ARG A 354 40.07 12.21 2.80
CA ARG A 354 40.20 10.87 2.18
C ARG A 354 39.12 9.89 2.64
N THR A 355 38.31 10.29 3.62
CA THR A 355 37.25 9.46 4.22
C THR A 355 35.83 9.91 3.92
N GLN A 356 35.61 11.02 3.19
CA GLN A 356 34.26 11.40 2.78
C GLN A 356 33.85 10.71 1.47
N PRO A 357 32.79 9.89 1.49
CA PRO A 357 32.36 9.14 0.32
C PRO A 357 31.75 10.09 -0.72
N THR A 358 32.35 10.13 -1.91
CA THR A 358 31.78 10.81 -3.08
C THR A 358 31.29 9.76 -4.07
N LEU A 359 30.12 9.99 -4.68
CA LEU A 359 29.59 9.08 -5.70
C LEU A 359 30.51 9.04 -6.93
N SER A 360 30.79 7.82 -7.40
CA SER A 360 31.50 7.59 -8.66
C SER A 360 30.71 8.11 -9.87
N THR A 361 31.40 8.39 -10.98
CA THR A 361 30.77 8.83 -12.24
C THR A 361 29.71 7.83 -12.74
N LYS A 362 29.92 6.53 -12.49
CA LYS A 362 28.96 5.47 -12.83
C LYS A 362 27.67 5.60 -12.01
N GLN A 363 27.78 5.82 -10.70
CA GLN A 363 26.62 5.99 -9.82
C GLN A 363 25.80 7.24 -10.16
N LYS A 364 26.46 8.35 -10.52
CA LYS A 364 25.78 9.58 -10.94
C LYS A 364 24.95 9.37 -12.21
N ARG A 365 25.52 8.69 -13.22
CA ARG A 365 24.79 8.35 -14.46
C ARG A 365 23.59 7.44 -14.18
N GLN A 366 23.76 6.42 -13.33
CA GLN A 366 22.69 5.50 -12.98
C GLN A 366 21.54 6.19 -12.23
N LEU A 367 21.85 7.12 -11.32
CA LEU A 367 20.82 7.91 -10.63
C LEU A 367 20.00 8.75 -11.62
N GLN A 368 20.66 9.34 -12.63
CA GLN A 368 20.00 10.08 -13.70
C GLN A 368 19.09 9.19 -14.55
N GLU A 369 19.55 8.00 -14.95
CA GLU A 369 18.74 7.02 -15.71
C GLU A 369 17.48 6.60 -14.92
N LYS A 370 17.57 6.49 -13.58
CA LYS A 370 16.41 6.19 -12.72
C LYS A 370 15.43 7.35 -12.62
N LEU A 371 15.92 8.59 -12.49
CA LEU A 371 15.09 9.79 -12.55
C LEU A 371 14.35 9.91 -13.88
N GLU A 372 15.04 9.62 -15.00
CA GLU A 372 14.43 9.58 -16.33
C GLU A 372 13.33 8.52 -16.42
N TYR A 373 13.57 7.30 -15.92
CA TYR A 373 12.54 6.26 -15.85
C TYR A 373 11.29 6.72 -15.07
N VAL A 374 11.47 7.36 -13.91
CA VAL A 374 10.34 7.91 -13.13
C VAL A 374 9.58 8.93 -13.96
N GLN A 375 10.29 9.87 -14.58
CA GLN A 375 9.67 10.90 -15.39
C GLN A 375 8.91 10.31 -16.59
N GLU A 376 9.46 9.32 -17.28
CA GLU A 376 8.81 8.65 -18.40
C GLU A 376 7.56 7.87 -17.97
N VAL A 377 7.65 7.08 -16.90
CA VAL A 377 6.53 6.29 -16.39
C VAL A 377 5.43 7.18 -15.80
N VAL A 378 5.80 8.21 -15.05
CA VAL A 378 4.85 9.19 -14.49
C VAL A 378 4.22 10.02 -15.62
N LYS A 379 4.97 10.45 -16.64
CA LYS A 379 4.39 11.13 -17.82
C LYS A 379 3.41 10.21 -18.54
N THR A 380 3.78 8.95 -18.77
CA THR A 380 2.91 7.96 -19.43
C THR A 380 1.63 7.72 -18.62
N LYS A 381 1.71 7.60 -17.29
CA LYS A 381 0.52 7.45 -16.44
C LYS A 381 -0.30 8.74 -16.28
N LYS A 382 0.31 9.92 -16.20
CA LYS A 382 -0.42 11.19 -16.25
C LYS A 382 -1.17 11.34 -17.58
N VAL A 383 -0.57 10.92 -18.69
CA VAL A 383 -1.22 10.87 -20.00
C VAL A 383 -2.38 9.86 -20.01
N VAL A 384 -2.24 8.67 -19.39
CA VAL A 384 -3.34 7.70 -19.28
C VAL A 384 -4.47 8.17 -18.36
N CYS A 385 -4.17 8.80 -17.21
CA CYS A 385 -5.18 9.44 -16.35
C CYS A 385 -5.90 10.59 -17.07
N MET A 386 -5.18 11.40 -17.85
CA MET A 386 -5.77 12.46 -18.68
C MET A 386 -6.55 11.89 -19.87
N CYS A 387 -6.17 10.72 -20.41
CA CYS A 387 -6.89 10.04 -21.49
C CYS A 387 -8.21 9.44 -20.98
N GLY A 388 -8.23 8.87 -19.76
CA GLY A 388 -9.47 8.40 -19.11
C GLY A 388 -10.44 9.53 -18.76
N VAL A 389 -9.93 10.71 -18.39
CA VAL A 389 -10.75 11.92 -18.19
C VAL A 389 -11.20 12.51 -19.55
N LYS A 390 -10.36 12.42 -20.59
CA LYS A 390 -10.74 12.78 -21.96
C LYS A 390 -11.80 11.84 -22.53
N ASP A 391 -11.80 10.54 -22.23
CA ASP A 391 -12.86 9.63 -22.69
C ASP A 391 -14.21 9.92 -22.01
N ALA A 392 -14.20 10.42 -20.78
CA ALA A 392 -15.40 10.94 -20.12
C ALA A 392 -15.86 12.30 -20.68
N LEU A 393 -14.92 13.18 -21.08
CA LEU A 393 -15.24 14.46 -21.73
C LEU A 393 -15.64 14.33 -23.21
N ILE A 394 -15.07 13.36 -23.93
CA ILE A 394 -15.34 13.10 -25.35
C ILE A 394 -16.73 12.47 -25.52
N ARG A 395 -17.20 11.66 -24.55
CA ARG A 395 -18.62 11.25 -24.50
C ARG A 395 -19.59 12.41 -24.25
N TYR A 396 -19.12 13.53 -23.71
CA TYR A 396 -19.92 14.75 -23.52
C TYR A 396 -19.84 15.72 -24.72
N GLN A 397 -18.89 15.53 -25.63
CA GLN A 397 -18.69 16.41 -26.80
C GLN A 397 -19.22 15.85 -28.13
N PHE A 398 -19.78 14.63 -28.15
CA PHE A 398 -20.43 14.05 -29.32
C PHE A 398 -21.88 13.60 -29.06
N ALA A 399 -22.60 14.32 -28.20
CA ALA A 399 -24.06 14.31 -28.24
C ALA A 399 -24.55 15.32 -29.30
N ASP A 400 -24.77 14.79 -30.50
CA ASP A 400 -25.60 15.33 -31.59
C ASP A 400 -25.89 16.85 -31.60
N CYS A 401 -25.09 17.59 -32.39
CA CYS A 401 -25.47 18.90 -32.91
C CYS A 401 -26.47 18.78 -34.08
N SER A 402 -27.59 18.08 -33.87
CA SER A 402 -28.61 17.86 -34.91
C SER A 402 -30.05 18.11 -34.43
N ASN A 403 -30.28 18.88 -33.35
CA ASN A 403 -31.63 19.33 -33.00
C ASN A 403 -31.68 20.64 -32.17
N PRO A 404 -32.21 21.76 -32.69
CA PRO A 404 -32.16 23.07 -32.01
C PRO A 404 -33.31 23.33 -31.00
N THR A 405 -33.94 22.32 -30.40
CA THR A 405 -35.21 22.51 -29.66
C THR A 405 -35.22 22.08 -28.18
N LYS A 406 -34.09 21.94 -27.48
CA LYS A 406 -34.10 21.65 -26.03
C LYS A 406 -33.45 22.74 -25.17
N PRO A 407 -34.05 23.11 -24.02
CA PRO A 407 -33.58 24.20 -23.18
C PRO A 407 -32.29 23.79 -22.44
N LYS A 408 -31.33 24.73 -22.34
CA LYS A 408 -30.08 24.56 -21.61
C LYS A 408 -30.33 24.50 -20.09
N PRO A 409 -29.75 23.56 -19.33
CA PRO A 409 -29.77 23.60 -17.87
C PRO A 409 -28.80 24.67 -17.33
N ARG A 410 -29.26 25.44 -16.31
CA ARG A 410 -28.44 26.39 -15.54
C ARG A 410 -27.47 25.62 -14.65
N TYR A 411 -26.18 25.90 -14.75
CA TYR A 411 -25.17 25.49 -13.77
C TYR A 411 -25.08 26.54 -12.65
N LEU A 412 -25.36 26.12 -11.41
CA LEU A 412 -25.02 26.85 -10.18
C LEU A 412 -23.74 26.22 -9.62
N TYR A 413 -22.59 26.83 -9.93
CA TYR A 413 -21.38 26.70 -9.14
C TYR A 413 -21.16 28.04 -8.44
N GLY A 414 -21.49 28.10 -7.15
CA GLY A 414 -21.08 29.17 -6.25
C GLY A 414 -20.00 28.63 -5.32
N CYS A 415 -18.74 28.90 -5.64
CA CYS A 415 -17.67 28.97 -4.65
C CYS A 415 -17.73 30.37 -4.02
N GLN A 416 -17.86 30.45 -2.71
CA GLN A 416 -17.41 31.61 -1.94
C GLN A 416 -16.58 31.12 -0.75
N ASN A 417 -15.33 31.59 -0.77
CA ASN A 417 -14.32 31.79 0.27
C ASN A 417 -14.41 31.04 1.60
#